data_AF-A0A9D9HCU6-F1
#
_entry.id   AF-A0A9D9HCU6-F1
#
_cell.length_a   1.000
_cell.length_b   1.000
_cell.length_c   1.000
_cell.angle_alpha   90.00
_cell.angle_beta   90.00
_cell.angle_gamma   90.00
#
_symmetry.space_group_name_H-M   'P 1'
#
loop_
_entity.id
_entity.type
_entity.pdbx_description
1 polymer ?
#
loop_
_entity_poly.entity_id
_entity_poly.type
_entity_poly.pdbx_seq_one_letter_code
_entity_poly.pdbx_strand_id
1 'polypeptide(L)'
;MTFEEADALRGNPHYKEDEIYRVNCQSCVVAYEMRRRGFDVEAFGNNTAGDCVPFLLSLKTQLAWLTKDGKIPDLIVCKSTVKNKTVDKRGYVRRTYTDNGEVWGELMNKTSTPGRYHLKWGWLNKDKGHIITMETFADGKRRFYDPQVGLEATNIIPWFFKDRKCRVDMKAGIAAYRVDDLLPNADVVRGVVKKAGSSASAPKANAIQRKIFSKNENKSHLTSAFDNNRLSDKKFQKSARNGKKSRLP
;
A
#
# COMPACT_ATOMS: atom_id res chain seq x y z
N MET A 1 23.39 5.33 5.58
CA MET A 1 23.50 3.93 6.04
C MET A 1 23.18 3.00 4.89
N THR A 2 23.97 1.94 4.71
CA THR A 2 23.74 0.91 3.69
C THR A 2 22.50 0.08 4.01
N PHE A 3 22.11 -0.79 3.10
CA PHE A 3 21.01 -1.74 3.34
C PHE A 3 21.35 -2.70 4.48
N GLU A 4 22.59 -3.20 4.46
CA GLU A 4 23.11 -4.19 5.38
C GLU A 4 23.24 -3.61 6.80
N GLU A 5 23.68 -2.36 6.92
CA GLU A 5 23.76 -1.66 8.20
C GLU A 5 22.38 -1.34 8.81
N ALA A 6 21.39 -0.98 7.96
CA ALA A 6 20.08 -0.56 8.44
C ALA A 6 19.17 -1.71 8.85
N ASP A 7 19.42 -2.91 8.32
CA ASP A 7 18.53 -4.02 8.61
C ASP A 7 19.23 -5.38 8.72
N ALA A 8 20.41 -5.62 8.13
CA ALA A 8 21.06 -6.93 8.12
C ALA A 8 20.10 -8.12 7.84
N LEU A 9 19.02 -7.88 7.07
CA LEU A 9 17.88 -8.80 6.83
C LEU A 9 16.99 -9.13 8.04
N ARG A 10 17.05 -8.36 9.12
CA ARG A 10 16.21 -8.46 10.32
C ARG A 10 14.96 -7.61 10.18
N GLY A 11 14.03 -8.09 9.33
CA GLY A 11 12.69 -7.53 9.22
C GLY A 11 11.96 -7.43 10.57
N ASN A 12 10.67 -7.09 10.57
CA ASN A 12 9.88 -6.87 11.79
C ASN A 12 10.18 -7.93 12.90
N PRO A 13 10.87 -7.56 14.00
CA PRO A 13 11.37 -8.53 14.99
C PRO A 13 10.23 -9.29 15.67
N HIS A 14 9.06 -8.65 15.74
CA HIS A 14 7.87 -9.18 16.39
C HIS A 14 6.92 -9.89 15.41
N TYR A 15 7.31 -10.12 14.15
CA TYR A 15 6.43 -10.71 13.12
C TYR A 15 5.75 -12.01 13.56
N LYS A 16 6.46 -12.84 14.34
CA LYS A 16 5.96 -14.13 14.83
C LYS A 16 5.16 -14.04 16.13
N GLU A 17 5.15 -12.89 16.79
CA GLU A 17 4.58 -12.75 18.14
C GLU A 17 3.06 -12.55 18.10
N ASP A 18 2.54 -11.73 17.17
CA ASP A 18 1.12 -11.37 17.13
C ASP A 18 0.65 -11.05 15.70
N GLU A 19 -0.66 -11.10 15.46
CA GLU A 19 -1.28 -10.68 14.20
C GLU A 19 -1.03 -9.19 13.90
N ILE A 20 -1.00 -8.32 14.92
CA ILE A 20 -0.77 -6.87 14.72
C ILE A 20 0.55 -6.59 14.00
N TYR A 21 1.55 -7.47 14.16
CA TYR A 21 2.86 -7.40 13.50
C TYR A 21 2.91 -8.09 12.13
N ARG A 22 1.84 -8.78 11.75
CA ARG A 22 1.63 -9.36 10.41
C ARG A 22 0.79 -8.45 9.51
N VAL A 23 0.18 -7.40 10.07
CA VAL A 23 -0.61 -6.41 9.33
C VAL A 23 -0.08 -4.97 9.45
N ASN A 24 1.20 -4.79 9.76
CA ASN A 24 1.87 -3.49 9.95
C ASN A 24 2.90 -3.14 8.86
N CYS A 25 2.79 -3.69 7.64
CA CYS A 25 3.75 -3.44 6.56
C CYS A 25 4.02 -1.95 6.29
N GLN A 26 3.00 -1.08 6.45
CA GLN A 26 3.10 0.37 6.39
C GLN A 26 4.04 0.98 7.45
N SER A 27 4.07 0.41 8.65
CA SER A 27 4.99 0.83 9.71
C SER A 27 6.39 0.27 9.45
N CYS A 28 6.49 -0.95 8.93
CA CYS A 28 7.77 -1.62 8.64
C CYS A 28 8.59 -0.86 7.58
N VAL A 29 7.96 -0.38 6.50
CA VAL A 29 8.68 0.41 5.49
C VAL A 29 9.17 1.75 6.03
N VAL A 30 8.42 2.38 6.94
CA VAL A 30 8.84 3.61 7.62
C VAL A 30 10.00 3.33 8.57
N ALA A 31 9.91 2.29 9.40
CA ALA A 31 11.00 1.92 10.32
C ALA A 31 12.29 1.58 9.56
N TYR A 32 12.19 0.86 8.45
CA TYR A 32 13.32 0.58 7.57
C TYR A 32 13.96 1.85 7.00
N GLU A 33 13.18 2.77 6.45
CA GLU A 33 13.73 4.02 5.91
C GLU A 33 14.30 4.94 7.01
N MET A 34 13.71 4.96 8.21
CA MET A 34 14.27 5.67 9.36
C MET A 34 15.62 5.06 9.81
N ARG A 35 15.75 3.74 9.80
CA ARG A 35 17.04 3.07 10.03
C ARG A 35 18.07 3.41 8.96
N ARG A 36 17.69 3.45 7.67
CA ARG A 36 18.56 3.93 6.57
C ARG A 36 19.08 5.36 6.79
N ARG A 37 18.36 6.16 7.60
CA ARG A 37 18.68 7.54 8.00
C ARG A 37 19.39 7.64 9.36
N GLY A 38 19.74 6.53 10.00
CA GLY A 38 20.53 6.50 11.23
C GLY A 38 19.75 6.45 12.54
N PHE A 39 18.43 6.22 12.49
CA PHE A 39 17.62 6.10 13.70
C PHE A 39 17.49 4.64 14.16
N ASP A 40 17.76 4.39 15.44
CA ASP A 40 17.58 3.07 16.07
C ASP A 40 16.11 2.84 16.50
N VAL A 41 15.29 2.41 15.52
CA VAL A 41 13.84 2.27 15.68
C VAL A 41 13.31 0.97 15.10
N GLU A 42 12.18 0.52 15.62
CA GLU A 42 11.41 -0.60 15.10
C GLU A 42 9.94 -0.20 14.87
N ALA A 43 9.23 -0.98 14.07
CA ALA A 43 7.85 -0.68 13.72
C ALA A 43 6.89 -0.96 14.88
N PHE A 44 5.91 -0.08 15.09
CA PHE A 44 4.74 -0.44 15.88
C PHE A 44 3.90 -1.51 15.17
N GLY A 45 3.26 -2.38 15.95
CA GLY A 45 2.19 -3.24 15.46
C GLY A 45 0.96 -2.42 15.05
N ASN A 46 0.17 -2.94 14.11
CA ASN A 46 -1.04 -2.28 13.63
C ASN A 46 -2.27 -2.83 14.34
N ASN A 47 -2.79 -2.06 15.30
CA ASN A 47 -4.05 -2.39 15.96
C ASN A 47 -5.22 -2.00 15.04
N THR A 48 -5.91 -3.02 14.52
CA THR A 48 -7.00 -2.89 13.54
C THR A 48 -8.29 -2.30 14.10
N ALA A 49 -8.32 -1.91 15.39
CA ALA A 49 -9.45 -1.22 16.03
C ALA A 49 -9.77 0.17 15.45
N GLY A 50 -8.97 0.68 14.50
CA GLY A 50 -9.39 1.75 13.60
C GLY A 50 -8.94 3.17 13.97
N ASP A 51 -8.37 3.37 15.16
CA ASP A 51 -8.01 4.70 15.68
C ASP A 51 -6.52 4.90 15.94
N CYS A 52 -5.69 3.86 15.77
CA CYS A 52 -4.24 3.95 15.91
C CYS A 52 -3.58 4.53 14.65
N VAL A 53 -2.43 5.18 14.83
CA VAL A 53 -1.71 5.82 13.71
C VAL A 53 -1.27 4.81 12.63
N PRO A 54 -0.79 3.59 12.96
CA PRO A 54 -0.52 2.57 11.95
C PRO A 54 -1.75 2.24 11.09
N PHE A 55 -2.93 2.10 11.70
CA PHE A 55 -4.15 1.81 10.96
C PHE A 55 -4.46 2.94 9.97
N LEU A 56 -4.45 4.20 10.43
CA LEU A 56 -4.72 5.35 9.55
C LEU A 56 -3.67 5.48 8.44
N LEU A 57 -2.39 5.20 8.72
CA LEU A 57 -1.33 5.21 7.72
C LEU A 57 -1.55 4.14 6.64
N SER A 58 -2.16 3.00 6.97
CA SER A 58 -2.42 1.93 6.01
C SER A 58 -3.31 2.38 4.84
N LEU A 59 -4.19 3.36 5.07
CA LEU A 59 -5.07 3.94 4.05
C LEU A 59 -4.30 4.83 3.05
N LYS A 60 -3.29 5.57 3.52
CA LYS A 60 -2.51 6.55 2.73
C LYS A 60 -1.05 6.58 3.20
N THR A 61 -0.30 5.55 2.83
CA THR A 61 1.07 5.32 3.31
C THR A 61 2.05 6.46 3.03
N GLN A 62 1.80 7.29 2.00
CA GLN A 62 2.66 8.42 1.67
C GLN A 62 2.57 9.58 2.67
N LEU A 63 1.58 9.59 3.58
CA LEU A 63 1.42 10.62 4.61
C LEU A 63 2.56 10.64 5.64
N ALA A 64 3.36 9.58 5.73
CA ALA A 64 4.57 9.53 6.54
C ALA A 64 5.69 10.44 6.02
N TRP A 65 5.53 11.05 4.84
CA TRP A 65 6.59 11.76 4.14
C TRP A 65 6.12 13.12 3.63
N LEU A 66 7.06 14.06 3.53
CA LEU A 66 6.88 15.41 3.04
C LEU A 66 7.95 15.74 2.00
N THR A 67 7.58 16.49 0.96
CA THR A 67 8.55 17.17 0.09
C THR A 67 9.29 18.25 0.89
N LYS A 68 10.37 18.80 0.32
CA LYS A 68 11.11 19.92 0.93
C LYS A 68 10.22 21.13 1.23
N ASP A 69 9.16 21.33 0.44
CA ASP A 69 8.17 22.40 0.61
C ASP A 69 7.05 22.04 1.62
N GLY A 70 7.17 20.91 2.32
CA GLY A 70 6.18 20.47 3.32
C GLY A 70 4.88 19.89 2.74
N LYS A 71 4.86 19.47 1.47
CA LYS A 71 3.67 18.87 0.84
C LYS A 71 3.74 17.34 0.90
N ILE A 72 2.58 16.67 0.89
CA ILE A 72 2.52 15.21 0.70
C ILE A 72 3.02 14.88 -0.73
N PRO A 73 3.90 13.88 -0.92
CA PRO A 73 4.37 13.50 -2.24
C PRO A 73 3.24 12.91 -3.10
N ASP A 74 3.28 13.20 -4.40
CA ASP A 74 2.38 12.57 -5.36
C ASP A 74 2.73 11.10 -5.58
N LEU A 75 1.71 10.32 -5.94
CA LEU A 75 1.88 8.90 -6.26
C LEU A 75 2.15 8.72 -7.75
N ILE A 76 3.18 7.94 -8.06
CA ILE A 76 3.36 7.30 -9.36
C ILE A 76 2.37 6.15 -9.43
N VAL A 77 1.32 6.25 -10.25
CA VAL A 77 0.31 5.19 -10.41
C VAL A 77 0.39 4.57 -11.79
N CYS A 78 0.50 3.25 -11.86
CA CYS A 78 0.45 2.47 -13.10
C CYS A 78 -0.64 1.41 -12.94
N LYS A 79 -1.61 1.37 -13.86
CA LYS A 79 -2.77 0.48 -13.78
C LYS A 79 -3.21 -0.01 -15.14
N SER A 80 -3.97 -1.09 -15.15
CA SER A 80 -4.54 -1.61 -16.38
C SER A 80 -5.48 -0.58 -17.02
N THR A 81 -5.26 -0.26 -18.30
CA THR A 81 -6.06 0.69 -19.07
C THR A 81 -6.62 0.02 -20.32
N VAL A 82 -7.68 0.60 -20.89
CA VAL A 82 -8.28 0.08 -22.13
C VAL A 82 -7.36 0.43 -23.29
N LYS A 83 -6.88 -0.58 -24.03
CA LYS A 83 -6.05 -0.39 -25.24
C LYS A 83 -6.93 -0.14 -26.45
N ASN A 84 -7.86 -1.05 -26.72
CA ASN A 84 -8.78 -0.96 -27.85
C ASN A 84 -10.22 -1.19 -27.41
N LYS A 85 -11.13 -0.62 -28.18
CA LYS A 85 -12.58 -0.82 -28.07
C LYS A 85 -13.10 -1.25 -29.43
N THR A 86 -13.69 -2.45 -29.51
CA THR A 86 -14.31 -2.97 -30.73
C THR A 86 -15.78 -3.29 -30.46
N VAL A 87 -16.58 -3.37 -31.53
CA VAL A 87 -17.97 -3.81 -31.47
C VAL A 87 -18.06 -5.13 -32.23
N ASP A 88 -18.55 -6.18 -31.58
CA ASP A 88 -18.73 -7.47 -32.27
C ASP A 88 -19.97 -7.46 -33.19
N LYS A 89 -20.13 -8.49 -34.00
CA LYS A 89 -21.24 -8.62 -34.97
C LYS A 89 -22.64 -8.57 -34.33
N ARG A 90 -22.74 -8.71 -33.00
CA ARG A 90 -23.99 -8.66 -32.23
C ARG A 90 -24.18 -7.31 -31.51
N GLY A 91 -23.32 -6.32 -31.77
CA GLY A 91 -23.39 -4.99 -31.18
C GLY A 91 -22.74 -4.87 -29.79
N TYR A 92 -22.10 -5.92 -29.26
CA TYR A 92 -21.47 -5.83 -27.93
C TYR A 92 -20.11 -5.15 -27.99
N VAL A 93 -19.89 -4.21 -27.06
CA VAL A 93 -18.60 -3.55 -26.88
C VAL A 93 -17.61 -4.51 -26.22
N ARG A 94 -16.55 -4.84 -26.95
CA ARG A 94 -15.38 -5.56 -26.43
C ARG A 94 -14.27 -4.56 -26.13
N ARG A 95 -13.56 -4.79 -25.03
CA ARG A 95 -12.40 -4.00 -24.63
C ARG A 95 -11.21 -4.92 -24.46
N THR A 96 -10.08 -4.53 -25.03
CA THR A 96 -8.78 -5.10 -24.66
C THR A 96 -8.12 -4.17 -23.66
N TYR A 97 -7.36 -4.75 -22.73
CA TYR A 97 -6.70 -4.01 -21.67
C TYR A 97 -5.20 -4.17 -21.78
N THR A 98 -4.44 -3.25 -21.19
CA THR A 98 -3.02 -3.45 -20.98
C THR A 98 -2.80 -4.67 -20.08
N ASP A 99 -1.82 -5.48 -20.45
CA ASP A 99 -1.48 -6.68 -19.69
C ASP A 99 -0.62 -6.35 -18.45
N ASN A 100 -0.40 -7.35 -17.61
CA ASN A 100 0.36 -7.19 -16.37
C ASN A 100 1.82 -6.77 -16.61
N GLY A 101 2.42 -7.25 -17.70
CA GLY A 101 3.79 -6.92 -18.10
C GLY A 101 3.91 -5.47 -18.55
N GLU A 102 2.92 -4.96 -19.29
CA GLU A 102 2.85 -3.55 -19.69
C GLU A 102 2.71 -2.63 -18.47
N VAL A 103 1.79 -2.94 -17.54
CA VAL A 103 1.62 -2.16 -16.29
C VAL A 103 2.90 -2.16 -15.45
N TRP A 104 3.56 -3.32 -15.34
CA TRP A 104 4.82 -3.43 -14.62
C TRP A 104 5.96 -2.68 -15.31
N GLY A 105 6.07 -2.80 -16.63
CA GLY A 105 7.07 -2.11 -17.44
C GLY A 105 6.94 -0.58 -17.34
N GLU A 106 5.72 -0.05 -17.33
CA GLU A 106 5.45 1.37 -17.09
C GLU A 106 5.97 1.82 -15.72
N LEU A 107 5.70 1.04 -14.66
CA LEU A 107 6.19 1.35 -13.31
C LEU A 107 7.73 1.32 -13.25
N MET A 108 8.36 0.33 -13.87
CA MET A 108 9.83 0.22 -13.92
C MET A 108 10.45 1.42 -14.64
N ASN A 109 9.85 1.87 -15.74
CA ASN A 109 10.27 3.07 -16.45
C ASN A 109 10.13 4.33 -15.58
N LYS A 110 8.97 4.52 -14.93
CA LYS A 110 8.69 5.70 -14.08
C LYS A 110 9.51 5.73 -12.78
N THR A 111 10.15 4.61 -12.43
CA THR A 111 11.02 4.50 -11.24
C THR A 111 12.48 4.24 -11.62
N SER A 112 12.87 4.53 -12.86
CA SER A 112 14.22 4.31 -13.41
C SER A 112 15.30 5.19 -12.81
N THR A 113 14.93 6.32 -12.22
CA THR A 113 15.89 7.17 -11.52
C THR A 113 16.48 6.43 -10.30
N PRO A 114 17.80 6.44 -10.10
CA PRO A 114 18.42 5.86 -8.91
C PRO A 114 17.88 6.50 -7.64
N GLY A 115 17.51 5.66 -6.66
CA GLY A 115 16.84 6.08 -5.42
C GLY A 115 16.04 4.96 -4.77
N ARG A 116 15.43 5.26 -3.62
CA ARG A 116 14.56 4.31 -2.91
C ARG A 116 13.11 4.70 -3.10
N TYR A 117 12.27 3.71 -3.31
CA TYR A 117 10.84 3.86 -3.58
C TYR A 117 10.06 2.94 -2.65
N HIS A 118 8.93 3.41 -2.13
CA HIS A 118 7.96 2.52 -1.52
C HIS A 118 6.91 2.12 -2.56
N LEU A 119 6.72 0.82 -2.77
CA LEU A 119 5.79 0.24 -3.75
C LEU A 119 4.60 -0.34 -3.01
N LYS A 120 3.38 0.02 -3.40
CA LYS A 120 2.15 -0.47 -2.79
C LYS A 120 1.14 -0.95 -3.82
N TRP A 121 0.35 -1.96 -3.47
CA TRP A 121 -0.70 -2.54 -4.30
C TRP A 121 -1.80 -3.19 -3.47
N GLY A 122 -2.94 -3.46 -4.12
CA GLY A 122 -4.03 -4.28 -3.58
C GLY A 122 -3.91 -5.74 -4.03
N TRP A 123 -4.35 -6.67 -3.19
CA TRP A 123 -4.48 -8.08 -3.58
C TRP A 123 -5.79 -8.31 -4.34
N LEU A 124 -5.72 -9.09 -5.42
CA LEU A 124 -6.87 -9.44 -6.26
C LEU A 124 -7.96 -10.10 -5.40
N ASN A 125 -9.19 -9.60 -5.51
CA ASN A 125 -10.37 -10.07 -4.77
C ASN A 125 -10.25 -9.99 -3.24
N LYS A 126 -9.44 -9.05 -2.71
CA LYS A 126 -9.33 -8.82 -1.27
C LYS A 126 -9.36 -7.33 -0.95
N ASP A 127 -9.95 -7.01 0.19
CA ASP A 127 -9.84 -5.68 0.80
C ASP A 127 -8.58 -5.57 1.67
N LYS A 128 -7.44 -5.92 1.08
CA LYS A 128 -6.12 -5.89 1.74
C LYS A 128 -5.07 -5.50 0.71
N GLY A 129 -4.08 -4.73 1.16
CA GLY A 129 -2.93 -4.34 0.34
C GLY A 129 -1.62 -4.85 0.89
N HIS A 130 -0.54 -4.48 0.22
CA HIS A 130 0.83 -4.63 0.72
C HIS A 130 1.69 -3.44 0.28
N ILE A 131 2.76 -3.20 1.03
CA ILE A 131 3.77 -2.19 0.71
C ILE A 131 5.16 -2.71 1.04
N ILE A 132 6.11 -2.49 0.14
CA ILE A 132 7.52 -2.87 0.29
C ILE A 132 8.43 -1.72 -0.13
N THR A 133 9.74 -1.88 0.06
CA THR A 133 10.74 -0.95 -0.48
C THR A 133 11.41 -1.53 -1.72
N MET A 134 11.65 -0.69 -2.71
CA MET A 134 12.50 -0.98 -3.86
C MET A 134 13.63 0.04 -3.91
N GLU A 135 14.84 -0.40 -4.21
CA GLU A 135 15.99 0.45 -4.47
C GLU A 135 16.39 0.30 -5.93
N THR A 136 16.53 1.43 -6.61
CA THR A 136 17.06 1.54 -7.97
C THR A 136 18.50 2.00 -7.90
N PHE A 137 19.40 1.19 -8.46
CA PHE A 137 20.83 1.52 -8.51
C PHE A 137 21.18 2.28 -9.78
N ALA A 138 22.36 2.91 -9.79
CA ALA A 138 22.86 3.69 -10.92
C ALA A 138 23.04 2.86 -12.20
N ASP A 139 23.31 1.56 -12.06
CA ASP A 139 23.42 0.61 -13.19
C ASP A 139 22.06 0.09 -13.68
N GLY A 140 20.96 0.61 -13.14
CA GLY A 140 19.59 0.22 -13.48
C GLY A 140 19.09 -1.06 -12.78
N LYS A 141 19.97 -1.80 -12.08
CA LYS A 141 19.54 -2.96 -11.27
C LYS A 141 18.60 -2.52 -10.15
N ARG A 142 17.79 -3.46 -9.69
CA ARG A 142 16.81 -3.24 -8.62
C ARG A 142 17.01 -4.23 -7.49
N ARG A 143 16.79 -3.75 -6.27
CA ARG A 143 16.59 -4.55 -5.07
C ARG A 143 15.16 -4.33 -4.58
N PHE A 144 14.44 -5.41 -4.33
CA PHE A 144 13.13 -5.39 -3.69
C PHE A 144 13.29 -5.97 -2.29
N TYR A 145 12.77 -5.26 -1.30
CA TYR A 145 12.89 -5.66 0.08
C TYR A 145 11.57 -5.43 0.81
N ASP A 146 11.09 -6.49 1.46
CA ASP A 146 9.94 -6.47 2.33
C ASP A 146 10.39 -6.43 3.79
N PRO A 147 10.37 -5.25 4.43
CA PRO A 147 10.86 -5.10 5.79
C PRO A 147 9.94 -5.76 6.82
N GLN A 148 8.73 -6.20 6.43
CA GLN A 148 7.85 -6.92 7.34
C GLN A 148 8.35 -8.35 7.60
N VAL A 149 8.88 -9.00 6.57
CA VAL A 149 9.30 -10.41 6.65
C VAL A 149 10.80 -10.62 6.43
N GLY A 150 11.55 -9.56 6.12
CA GLY A 150 12.98 -9.65 5.80
C GLY A 150 13.26 -10.30 4.44
N LEU A 151 12.28 -10.32 3.54
CA LEU A 151 12.44 -10.94 2.22
C LEU A 151 13.10 -9.96 1.25
N GLU A 152 14.25 -10.33 0.71
CA GLU A 152 14.94 -9.62 -0.36
C GLU A 152 14.88 -10.42 -1.67
N ALA A 153 14.70 -9.71 -2.80
CA ALA A 153 14.82 -10.29 -4.13
C ALA A 153 15.27 -9.24 -5.16
N THR A 154 15.78 -9.70 -6.30
CA THR A 154 16.16 -8.86 -7.44
C THR A 154 15.00 -8.58 -8.41
N ASN A 155 13.84 -9.19 -8.17
CA ASN A 155 12.62 -9.00 -8.96
C ASN A 155 11.36 -9.13 -8.08
N ILE A 156 10.22 -8.67 -8.60
CA ILE A 156 8.95 -8.60 -7.86
C ILE A 156 8.16 -9.92 -7.79
N ILE A 157 8.62 -10.97 -8.49
CA ILE A 157 7.88 -12.22 -8.65
C ILE A 157 7.45 -12.83 -7.30
N PRO A 158 8.28 -12.87 -6.25
CA PRO A 158 7.91 -13.45 -4.95
C PRO A 158 6.64 -12.84 -4.35
N TRP A 159 6.38 -11.56 -4.62
CA TRP A 159 5.19 -10.87 -4.16
C TRP A 159 4.03 -10.97 -5.14
N PHE A 160 4.28 -10.90 -6.45
CA PHE A 160 3.19 -10.76 -7.42
C PHE A 160 2.56 -12.10 -7.82
N PHE A 161 3.30 -13.19 -7.74
CA PHE A 161 2.86 -14.47 -8.27
C PHE A 161 2.85 -15.57 -7.21
N LYS A 162 1.83 -16.43 -7.29
CA LYS A 162 1.79 -17.72 -6.61
C LYS A 162 1.26 -18.74 -7.62
N ASP A 163 1.95 -19.88 -7.76
CA ASP A 163 1.58 -20.94 -8.71
C ASP A 163 1.37 -20.42 -10.15
N ARG A 164 2.26 -19.53 -10.61
CA ARG A 164 2.21 -18.81 -11.90
C ARG A 164 0.97 -17.91 -12.10
N LYS A 165 0.15 -17.68 -11.08
CA LYS A 165 -0.99 -16.76 -11.12
C LYS A 165 -0.64 -15.44 -10.47
N CYS A 166 -0.91 -14.35 -11.17
CA CYS A 166 -0.81 -13.01 -10.59
C CYS A 166 -1.89 -12.86 -9.51
N ARG A 167 -1.48 -12.44 -8.31
CA ARG A 167 -2.38 -12.22 -7.16
C ARG A 167 -2.60 -10.74 -6.86
N VAL A 168 -2.05 -9.84 -7.66
CA VAL A 168 -2.19 -8.38 -7.53
C VAL A 168 -3.38 -7.89 -8.35
N ASP A 169 -4.13 -6.94 -7.80
CA ASP A 169 -5.16 -6.24 -8.56
C ASP A 169 -4.53 -5.19 -9.49
N MET A 170 -4.13 -5.63 -10.69
CA MET A 170 -3.55 -4.75 -11.71
C MET A 170 -4.57 -3.75 -12.28
N LYS A 171 -5.88 -3.96 -12.09
CA LYS A 171 -6.91 -2.98 -12.52
C LYS A 171 -6.96 -1.80 -11.54
N ALA A 172 -6.85 -2.07 -10.24
CA ALA A 172 -6.65 -1.03 -9.24
C ALA A 172 -5.27 -0.37 -9.40
N GLY A 173 -4.27 -1.16 -9.80
CA GLY A 173 -2.94 -0.72 -10.15
C GLY A 173 -1.91 -0.86 -9.04
N ILE A 174 -0.69 -0.50 -9.38
CA ILE A 174 0.45 -0.41 -8.48
C ILE A 174 0.79 1.06 -8.33
N ALA A 175 1.06 1.49 -7.10
CA ALA A 175 1.49 2.84 -6.81
C ALA A 175 2.90 2.84 -6.20
N ALA A 176 3.66 3.88 -6.48
CA ALA A 176 4.96 4.11 -5.88
C ALA A 176 5.17 5.59 -5.54
N TYR A 177 6.12 5.87 -4.66
CA TYR A 177 6.69 7.21 -4.44
C TYR A 177 8.15 7.06 -4.04
N ARG A 178 9.00 7.98 -4.51
CA ARG A 178 10.40 8.07 -4.09
C ARG A 178 10.45 8.55 -2.64
N VAL A 179 11.28 7.94 -1.81
CA VAL A 179 11.31 8.20 -0.37
C VAL A 179 12.63 8.79 0.11
N ASP A 180 13.75 8.46 -0.55
CA ASP A 180 15.10 8.86 -0.11
C ASP A 180 15.34 10.37 -0.13
N ASP A 181 14.58 11.12 -0.92
CA ASP A 181 14.65 12.58 -1.04
C ASP A 181 13.56 13.33 -0.24
N LEU A 182 12.66 12.60 0.43
CA LEU A 182 11.58 13.16 1.22
C LEU A 182 11.98 13.34 2.69
N LEU A 183 11.38 14.33 3.35
CA LEU A 183 11.49 14.56 4.79
C LEU A 183 10.48 13.67 5.55
N PRO A 184 10.83 13.12 6.73
CA PRO A 184 9.86 12.40 7.55
C PRO A 184 8.81 13.36 8.10
N ASN A 185 7.53 13.02 7.95
CA ASN A 185 6.45 13.73 8.63
C ASN A 185 6.47 13.35 10.12
N ALA A 186 7.12 14.15 10.96
CA ALA A 186 7.34 13.81 12.37
C ALA A 186 6.04 13.51 13.13
N ASP A 187 4.94 14.19 12.82
CA ASP A 187 3.62 13.94 13.44
C ASP A 187 3.08 12.55 13.12
N VAL A 188 3.37 12.02 11.94
CA VAL A 188 2.92 10.68 11.52
C VAL A 188 3.94 9.62 11.94
N VAL A 189 5.23 9.85 11.67
CA VAL A 189 6.31 8.88 11.89
C VAL A 189 6.42 8.49 13.36
N ARG A 190 6.34 9.44 14.30
CA ARG A 190 6.35 9.15 15.75
C ARG A 190 5.21 8.26 16.22
N GLY A 191 4.12 8.17 15.46
CA GLY A 191 3.00 7.29 15.76
C GLY A 191 3.13 5.88 15.17
N VAL A 192 4.10 5.62 14.30
CA VAL A 192 4.25 4.33 13.59
C VAL A 192 5.57 3.62 13.86
N VAL A 193 6.54 4.29 14.48
CA VAL A 193 7.79 3.67 14.96
C VAL A 193 8.01 3.92 16.46
N LYS A 194 8.72 3.01 17.11
CA LYS A 194 9.21 3.13 18.50
C LYS A 194 10.73 2.94 18.53
N LYS A 195 11.37 3.35 19.63
CA LYS A 195 12.77 2.99 19.89
C LYS A 195 12.91 1.46 19.85
N ALA A 196 13.97 0.95 19.22
CA ALA A 196 14.22 -0.49 19.13
C ALA A 196 14.25 -1.13 20.54
N GLY A 197 13.64 -2.32 20.67
CA GLY A 197 13.53 -3.05 21.92
C GLY A 197 12.55 -2.46 22.95
N SER A 198 11.82 -1.40 22.60
CA SER A 198 10.80 -0.84 23.50
C SER A 198 9.55 -1.72 23.57
N SER A 199 8.96 -1.86 24.75
CA SER A 199 7.67 -2.55 24.95
C SER A 199 6.45 -1.67 24.65
N ALA A 200 6.64 -0.45 24.14
CA ALA A 200 5.55 0.47 23.84
C ALA A 200 4.59 -0.10 22.78
N SER A 201 3.30 0.17 22.95
CA SER A 201 2.24 -0.13 21.98
C SER A 201 1.94 1.07 21.10
N ALA A 202 1.32 0.81 19.94
CA ALA A 202 0.97 1.86 18.99
C ALA A 202 0.02 2.90 19.63
N PRO A 203 0.36 4.20 19.58
CA PRO A 203 -0.51 5.22 20.13
C PRO A 203 -1.78 5.40 19.28
N LYS A 204 -2.86 5.80 19.94
CA LYS A 204 -4.04 6.35 19.27
C LYS A 204 -3.67 7.66 18.58
N ALA A 205 -4.31 7.95 17.46
CA ALA A 205 -4.11 9.22 16.78
C ALA A 205 -4.55 10.39 17.68
N ASN A 206 -3.72 11.42 17.81
CA ASN A 206 -4.07 12.67 18.49
C ASN A 206 -4.87 13.61 17.56
N ALA A 207 -5.25 14.79 18.05
CA ALA A 207 -6.04 15.75 17.27
C ALA A 207 -5.34 16.26 16.01
N ILE A 208 -4.01 16.43 16.04
CA ILE A 208 -3.21 16.87 14.90
C ILE A 208 -3.18 15.75 13.85
N GLN A 209 -2.82 14.54 14.25
CA GLN A 209 -2.79 13.37 13.38
C GLN A 209 -4.16 13.12 12.74
N ARG A 210 -5.25 13.16 13.50
CA ARG A 210 -6.62 13.02 12.95
C ARG A 210 -6.93 14.06 11.86
N LYS A 211 -6.49 15.31 12.03
CA LYS A 211 -6.65 16.36 11.00
C LYS A 211 -5.81 16.07 9.75
N ILE A 212 -4.59 15.56 9.91
CA ILE A 212 -3.74 15.15 8.78
C ILE A 212 -4.43 14.05 7.98
N PHE A 213 -4.95 13.01 8.66
CA PHE A 213 -5.59 11.88 8.00
C PHE A 213 -6.92 12.28 7.35
N SER A 214 -7.77 13.08 8.02
CA SER A 214 -9.09 13.47 7.49
C SER A 214 -9.02 14.45 6.32
N LYS A 215 -8.13 15.45 6.34
CA LYS A 215 -7.95 16.38 5.20
C LYS A 215 -7.57 15.67 3.91
N ASN A 216 -6.92 14.52 4.04
CA ASN A 216 -6.47 13.75 2.92
C ASN A 216 -7.47 12.67 2.48
N GLU A 217 -8.58 12.44 3.18
CA GLU A 217 -9.64 11.46 2.80
C GLU A 217 -10.25 11.76 1.42
N ASN A 218 -10.45 13.04 1.07
CA ASN A 218 -11.24 13.48 -0.09
C ASN A 218 -10.54 13.46 -1.46
N LYS A 219 -9.29 12.99 -1.60
CA LYS A 219 -8.51 13.07 -2.86
C LYS A 219 -7.85 11.77 -3.35
N SER A 220 -8.28 10.58 -2.91
CA SER A 220 -7.73 9.32 -3.45
C SER A 220 -8.65 8.69 -4.49
N HIS A 221 -8.37 8.90 -5.78
CA HIS A 221 -8.90 8.09 -6.88
C HIS A 221 -8.41 6.62 -6.88
N LEU A 222 -7.85 6.14 -5.77
CA LEU A 222 -7.51 4.75 -5.51
C LEU A 222 -8.41 4.10 -4.43
N THR A 223 -9.17 4.88 -3.65
CA THR A 223 -10.15 4.31 -2.69
C THR A 223 -11.43 3.82 -3.37
N SER A 224 -11.70 4.22 -4.63
CA SER A 224 -12.85 3.68 -5.37
C SER A 224 -12.71 2.20 -5.75
N ALA A 225 -11.53 1.58 -5.57
CA ALA A 225 -11.38 0.13 -5.69
C ALA A 225 -11.61 -0.62 -4.36
N PHE A 226 -11.48 0.07 -3.21
CA PHE A 226 -11.61 -0.52 -1.87
C PHE A 226 -12.99 -0.25 -1.22
N ASP A 227 -13.68 0.85 -1.59
CA ASP A 227 -14.98 1.21 -0.99
C ASP A 227 -16.21 0.71 -1.78
N ASN A 228 -16.07 0.30 -3.04
CA ASN A 228 -17.24 0.08 -3.91
C ASN A 228 -17.98 -1.26 -3.71
N ASN A 229 -17.48 -2.18 -2.89
CA ASN A 229 -18.22 -3.41 -2.57
C ASN A 229 -19.15 -3.29 -1.35
N ARG A 230 -19.18 -2.15 -0.64
CA ARG A 230 -20.10 -1.98 0.50
C ARG A 230 -21.49 -1.46 0.12
N LEU A 231 -21.70 -1.05 -1.14
CA LEU A 231 -22.94 -0.44 -1.62
C LEU A 231 -23.76 -1.31 -2.60
N SER A 232 -23.21 -2.43 -3.10
CA SER A 232 -23.97 -3.36 -3.96
C SER A 232 -24.79 -4.39 -3.17
N ASP A 233 -24.36 -4.79 -1.97
CA ASP A 233 -25.05 -5.83 -1.20
C ASP A 233 -26.30 -5.33 -0.45
N LYS A 234 -26.40 -4.02 -0.18
CA LYS A 234 -27.61 -3.43 0.42
C LYS A 234 -28.75 -3.21 -0.59
N LYS A 235 -28.47 -3.21 -1.90
CA LYS A 235 -29.54 -3.11 -2.92
C LYS A 235 -30.12 -4.47 -3.31
N PHE A 236 -29.39 -5.57 -3.13
CA PHE A 236 -29.91 -6.92 -3.41
C PHE A 236 -30.71 -7.55 -2.26
N GLN A 237 -30.52 -7.12 -1.02
CA GLN A 237 -31.36 -7.59 0.11
C GLN A 237 -32.69 -6.83 0.28
N LYS A 238 -32.88 -5.68 -0.38
CA LYS A 238 -34.15 -4.92 -0.32
C LYS A 238 -35.19 -5.35 -1.36
N SER A 239 -34.79 -6.01 -2.47
CA SER A 239 -35.74 -6.50 -3.47
C SER A 239 -36.37 -7.86 -3.11
N ALA A 240 -35.74 -8.64 -2.21
CA ALA A 240 -36.25 -9.96 -1.80
C ALA A 240 -37.26 -9.93 -0.63
N ARG A 241 -37.54 -8.75 -0.03
CA ARG A 241 -38.47 -8.61 1.11
C ARG A 241 -39.85 -8.00 0.77
N ASN A 242 -40.09 -7.58 -0.47
CA ASN A 242 -41.38 -6.97 -0.88
C ASN A 242 -42.29 -7.86 -1.75
N GLY A 243 -42.03 -9.17 -1.81
CA GLY A 243 -42.75 -10.09 -2.71
C GLY A 243 -43.80 -11.01 -2.06
N LYS A 244 -44.25 -10.77 -0.83
CA LYS A 244 -45.37 -11.54 -0.23
C LYS A 244 -46.25 -10.67 0.66
N LYS A 245 -47.32 -10.11 0.09
CA LYS A 245 -48.63 -9.90 0.73
C LYS A 245 -49.67 -9.43 -0.30
N SER A 246 -50.92 -9.84 -0.07
CA SER A 246 -52.13 -9.71 -0.90
C SER A 246 -52.26 -10.82 -1.97
N ARG A 247 -53.35 -11.61 -2.03
CA ARG A 247 -54.73 -11.38 -1.61
C ARG A 247 -55.36 -12.60 -0.91
N LEU A 248 -56.08 -12.29 0.17
CA LEU A 248 -57.20 -13.06 0.72
C LEU A 248 -58.42 -12.94 -0.24
N PRO A 249 -59.50 -13.67 0.04
CA PRO A 249 -60.74 -12.96 0.35
C PRO A 249 -61.00 -12.92 1.86
#